data_AF-A0A7Y0XAW9-F1
#
_entry.id   AF-A0A7Y0XAW9-F1
#
_cell.length_a   1.000
_cell.length_b   1.000
_cell.length_c   1.000
_cell.angle_alpha   90.00
_cell.angle_beta   90.00
_cell.angle_gamma   90.00
#
_symmetry.space_group_name_H-M   'P 1'
#
loop_
_entity.id
_entity.type
_entity.pdbx_description
1 polymer ?
#
loop_
_entity_poly.entity_id
_entity_poly.type
_entity_poly.pdbx_seq_one_letter_code
_entity_poly.pdbx_strand_id
1 'polypeptide(L)'
;RVLATPLKEKADKGKLDDKGAIVTLGYALNPDGSMHQILVERLETTLAMAKANPDALIVLTGGVPKNHKTEGKLMADWLIEKGISKDRI
;
A
#
# COMPACT_ATOMS: atom_id res chain seq x y z
N ARG A 1 -1.57 28.52 -8.53
CA ARG A 1 -2.50 27.74 -9.37
C ARG A 1 -2.67 26.38 -8.71
N VAL A 2 -3.84 26.07 -8.14
CA VAL A 2 -4.11 24.70 -7.68
C VAL A 2 -4.31 23.88 -8.96
N LEU A 3 -3.38 22.97 -9.25
CA LEU A 3 -3.60 21.98 -10.30
C LEU A 3 -4.67 21.03 -9.74
N ALA A 4 -5.89 21.16 -10.24
CA ALA A 4 -6.95 20.22 -9.92
C ALA A 4 -6.66 18.91 -10.66
N THR A 5 -5.92 18.02 -10.02
CA THR A 5 -5.79 16.64 -10.48
C THR A 5 -7.09 15.91 -10.12
N PRO A 6 -7.85 15.39 -11.09
CA PRO A 6 -9.06 14.64 -10.81
C PRO A 6 -8.76 13.44 -9.92
N LEU A 7 -9.61 13.18 -8.93
CA LEU A 7 -9.53 11.95 -8.15
C LEU A 7 -9.77 10.75 -9.08
N LYS A 8 -8.93 9.73 -8.95
CA LYS A 8 -9.05 8.47 -9.71
C LYS A 8 -9.37 7.35 -8.74
N GLU A 9 -10.36 6.53 -9.08
CA GLU A 9 -10.74 5.34 -8.30
C GLU A 9 -9.88 4.12 -8.63
N LYS A 10 -9.15 4.15 -9.75
CA LYS A 10 -8.28 3.07 -10.20
C LYS A 10 -6.87 3.59 -10.44
N ALA A 11 -5.88 2.77 -10.11
CA ALA A 11 -4.49 3.06 -10.46
C ALA A 11 -4.32 3.22 -11.97
N ASP A 12 -3.48 4.16 -12.38
CA ASP A 12 -3.10 4.29 -13.78
C ASP A 12 -2.37 3.03 -14.25
N LYS A 13 -2.62 2.64 -15.50
CA LYS A 13 -1.97 1.47 -16.13
C LYS A 13 -0.54 1.76 -16.62
N GLY A 14 -0.03 2.97 -16.39
CA GLY A 14 1.30 3.40 -16.81
C GLY A 14 2.40 2.82 -15.94
N LYS A 15 3.56 2.57 -16.54
CA LYS A 15 4.77 2.31 -15.76
C LYS A 15 5.19 3.60 -15.05
N LEU A 16 5.59 3.47 -13.79
CA LEU A 16 6.32 4.50 -13.08
C LEU A 16 7.71 4.68 -13.75
N ASP A 17 8.36 5.79 -13.45
CA ASP A 17 9.75 5.98 -13.83
C ASP A 17 10.67 5.00 -13.08
N ASP A 18 11.94 4.97 -13.49
CA ASP A 18 13.00 4.13 -12.91
C ASP A 18 13.30 4.45 -11.43
N LYS A 19 12.69 5.52 -10.89
CA LYS A 19 12.81 5.95 -9.48
C LYS A 19 11.46 6.04 -8.79
N GLY A 20 10.45 5.38 -9.34
CA GLY A 20 9.07 5.47 -8.85
C GLY A 20 8.89 4.81 -7.50
N ALA A 21 8.03 5.40 -6.67
CA ALA A 21 7.60 4.81 -5.41
C ALA A 21 6.06 4.73 -5.34
N ILE A 22 5.57 3.66 -4.72
CA ILE A 22 4.16 3.46 -4.40
C ILE A 22 4.00 3.73 -2.90
N VAL A 23 3.30 4.80 -2.54
CA VAL A 23 3.05 5.14 -1.13
C VAL A 23 1.62 4.75 -0.77
N THR A 24 1.48 3.81 0.16
CA THR A 24 0.17 3.30 0.60
C THR A 24 -0.15 3.83 1.98
N LEU A 25 -1.23 4.62 2.04
CA LEU A 25 -1.71 5.17 3.30
C LEU A 25 -2.43 4.12 4.13
N GLY A 26 -2.05 4.04 5.40
CA GLY A 26 -2.71 3.22 6.38
C GLY A 26 -4.15 3.66 6.69
N TYR A 27 -4.89 2.78 7.33
CA TYR A 27 -6.25 2.92 7.81
C TYR A 27 -6.43 2.15 9.13
N ALA A 28 -7.27 2.67 10.01
CA ALA A 28 -7.47 2.07 11.33
C ALA A 28 -7.85 0.59 11.26
N LEU A 29 -7.17 -0.23 12.07
CA LEU A 29 -7.54 -1.63 12.27
C LEU A 29 -8.90 -1.73 12.98
N ASN A 30 -9.60 -2.83 12.71
CA ASN A 30 -10.79 -3.23 13.44
C ASN A 30 -10.47 -3.43 14.95
N PRO A 31 -11.47 -3.41 15.84
CA PRO A 31 -11.25 -3.63 17.27
C PRO A 31 -10.56 -4.95 17.61
N ASP A 32 -10.77 -5.99 16.79
CA ASP A 32 -10.13 -7.31 16.91
C ASP A 32 -8.68 -7.36 16.38
N GLY A 33 -8.18 -6.26 15.79
CA GLY A 33 -6.86 -6.16 15.20
C GLY A 33 -6.76 -6.64 13.76
N SER A 34 -7.86 -7.07 13.14
CA SER A 34 -7.91 -7.37 11.71
C SER A 34 -7.84 -6.10 10.85
N MET A 35 -7.39 -6.25 9.60
CA MET A 35 -7.39 -5.15 8.64
C MET A 35 -8.82 -4.81 8.22
N HIS A 36 -9.17 -3.52 8.30
CA HIS A 36 -10.46 -3.03 7.80
C HIS A 36 -10.55 -3.18 6.27
N GLN A 37 -11.75 -3.34 5.71
CA GLN A 37 -11.95 -3.53 4.26
C GLN A 37 -11.29 -2.44 3.41
N ILE A 38 -11.42 -1.17 3.78
CA ILE A 38 -10.74 -0.04 3.12
C ILE A 38 -9.22 -0.22 3.07
N LEU A 39 -8.61 -0.78 4.12
CA LEU A 39 -7.16 -1.06 4.11
C LEU A 39 -6.83 -2.16 3.10
N VAL A 40 -7.64 -3.21 3.05
CA VAL A 40 -7.49 -4.31 2.10
C VAL A 40 -7.61 -3.82 0.66
N GLU A 41 -8.62 -3.02 0.33
CA GLU A 41 -8.81 -2.45 -1.02
C GLU A 41 -7.64 -1.56 -1.45
N ARG A 42 -7.05 -0.80 -0.52
CA ARG A 42 -5.81 -0.05 -0.77
C ARG A 42 -4.63 -0.98 -1.06
N LEU A 43 -4.50 -2.07 -0.31
CA LEU A 43 -3.43 -3.06 -0.53
C LEU A 43 -3.61 -3.82 -1.84
N GLU A 44 -4.84 -4.10 -2.27
CA GLU A 44 -5.12 -4.69 -3.58
C GLU A 44 -4.69 -3.76 -4.72
N THR A 45 -5.00 -2.46 -4.60
CA THR A 45 -4.53 -1.44 -5.54
C THR A 45 -3.01 -1.34 -5.54
N THR A 46 -2.39 -1.34 -4.37
CA THR A 46 -0.93 -1.35 -4.19
C THR A 46 -0.30 -2.57 -4.86
N LEU A 47 -0.88 -3.75 -4.67
CA LEU A 47 -0.41 -5.00 -5.25
C LEU A 47 -0.47 -4.97 -6.79
N ALA A 48 -1.57 -4.47 -7.34
CA ALA A 48 -1.72 -4.32 -8.79
C ALA A 48 -0.64 -3.37 -9.36
N MET A 49 -0.41 -2.23 -8.71
CA MET A 49 0.63 -1.29 -9.10
C MET A 49 2.04 -1.89 -8.96
N ALA A 50 2.32 -2.60 -7.87
CA ALA A 50 3.63 -3.19 -7.59
C ALA A 50 3.98 -4.35 -8.55
N LYS A 51 2.97 -5.08 -9.04
CA LYS A 51 3.13 -6.09 -10.09
C LYS A 51 3.39 -5.47 -11.46
N ALA A 52 2.74 -4.34 -11.77
CA ALA A 52 2.99 -3.60 -13.00
C ALA A 52 4.35 -2.87 -13.00
N ASN A 53 4.88 -2.56 -11.81
CA ASN A 53 6.11 -1.79 -11.60
C ASN A 53 7.07 -2.58 -10.70
N PRO A 54 7.79 -3.59 -11.23
CA PRO A 54 8.64 -4.48 -10.43
C PRO A 54 9.81 -3.77 -9.74
N ASP A 55 10.28 -2.65 -10.30
CA ASP A 55 11.43 -1.89 -9.78
C ASP A 55 11.02 -0.81 -8.76
N ALA A 56 9.72 -0.56 -8.58
CA ALA A 56 9.26 0.50 -7.69
C ALA A 56 9.45 0.14 -6.21
N LEU A 57 9.89 1.11 -5.41
CA LEU A 57 9.87 1.03 -3.95
C LEU A 57 8.43 1.14 -3.44
N ILE A 58 8.09 0.43 -2.37
CA ILE A 58 6.79 0.50 -1.73
C ILE A 58 6.97 1.07 -0.33
N VAL A 59 6.26 2.14 -0.01
CA VAL A 59 6.31 2.78 1.30
C VAL A 59 4.95 2.64 1.96
N LEU A 60 4.90 1.95 3.09
CA LEU A 60 3.67 1.72 3.84
C LEU A 60 3.60 2.66 5.03
N THR A 61 2.62 3.57 5.05
CA THR A 61 2.48 4.53 6.15
C THR A 61 1.46 4.00 7.16
N GLY A 62 1.87 3.05 8.01
CA GLY A 62 1.05 2.47 9.06
C GLY A 62 1.63 2.77 10.45
N GLY A 63 0.88 3.48 11.27
CA GLY A 63 1.32 4.01 12.57
C GLY A 63 0.82 3.22 13.79
N VAL A 64 0.74 3.96 14.91
CA VAL A 64 0.48 3.59 16.32
C VAL A 64 0.16 2.10 16.59
N PRO A 65 0.99 1.39 17.37
CA PRO A 65 0.76 0.01 17.73
C PRO A 65 -0.62 -0.19 18.40
N LYS A 66 -1.39 -1.17 17.92
CA LYS A 66 -2.52 -1.75 18.66
C LYS A 66 -2.20 -3.22 18.91
N ASN A 67 -2.40 -3.70 20.14
CA ASN A 67 -2.16 -5.11 20.48
C ASN A 67 -0.77 -5.64 20.03
N HIS A 68 0.29 -4.83 20.20
CA HIS A 68 1.68 -5.21 19.90
C HIS A 68 1.99 -5.46 18.40
N LYS A 69 1.05 -5.13 17.50
CA LYS A 69 1.27 -5.12 16.05
C LYS A 69 1.04 -3.70 15.52
N THR A 70 1.93 -3.25 14.64
CA THR A 70 1.68 -2.03 13.88
C THR A 70 0.89 -2.37 12.64
N GLU A 71 0.04 -1.45 12.23
CA GLU A 71 -0.71 -1.55 10.99
C GLU A 71 0.22 -1.78 9.79
N GLY A 72 1.35 -1.04 9.74
CA GLY A 72 2.35 -1.16 8.69
C GLY A 72 2.96 -2.55 8.58
N LYS A 73 3.13 -3.26 9.72
CA LYS A 73 3.61 -4.64 9.69
C LYS A 73 2.58 -5.59 9.07
N LEU A 74 1.29 -5.45 9.39
CA LEU A 74 0.23 -6.27 8.79
C LEU A 74 0.14 -6.03 7.28
N MET A 75 0.27 -4.78 6.85
CA MET A 75 0.30 -4.41 5.43
C MET A 75 1.50 -5.04 4.71
N ALA A 76 2.70 -4.98 5.31
CA ALA A 76 3.90 -5.57 4.74
C ALA A 76 3.78 -7.10 4.62
N ASP A 77 3.36 -7.76 5.70
CA ASP A 77 3.19 -9.22 5.74
C ASP A 77 2.17 -9.66 4.68
N TRP A 78 1.06 -8.93 4.50
CA TRP A 78 0.05 -9.21 3.48
C TRP A 78 0.60 -9.10 2.05
N LEU A 79 1.39 -8.07 1.74
CA LEU A 79 2.00 -7.92 0.42
C LEU A 79 3.05 -8.99 0.13
N ILE A 80 3.86 -9.36 1.13
CA ILE A 80 4.86 -10.42 1.03
C ILE A 80 4.19 -11.76 0.76
N GLU A 81 3.10 -12.08 1.47
CA GLU A 81 2.31 -13.30 1.24
C GLU A 81 1.75 -13.36 -0.20
N LYS A 82 1.47 -12.20 -0.82
CA LYS A 82 1.01 -12.08 -2.21
C LYS A 82 2.14 -12.03 -3.25
N GLY A 83 3.39 -12.25 -2.82
CA GLY A 83 4.55 -12.42 -3.70
C GLY A 83 5.35 -11.14 -3.97
N ILE A 84 5.15 -10.06 -3.20
CA ILE A 84 6.04 -8.90 -3.24
C ILE A 84 7.32 -9.20 -2.47
N SER A 85 8.49 -8.90 -3.06
CA SER A 85 9.77 -9.07 -2.38
C SER A 85 9.84 -8.16 -1.15
N LYS A 86 10.31 -8.72 -0.02
CA LYS A 86 10.52 -7.98 1.22
C LYS A 86 11.49 -6.81 1.06
N ASP A 87 12.47 -6.93 0.17
CA ASP A 87 13.48 -5.88 -0.06
C ASP A 87 12.90 -4.62 -0.75
N ARG A 88 11.63 -4.68 -1.18
CA ARG A 88 10.92 -3.56 -1.80
C ARG A 88 10.04 -2.76 -0.83
N ILE A 89 9.87 -3.19 0.42
CA ILE A 89 8.88 -2.65 1.37
C ILE A 89 9.57 -1.98 2.57
#